data_AF-A0AA91JTS6-F1
#
_entry.id   AF-A0AA91JTS6-F1
#
_cell.length_a   1.000
_cell.length_b   1.000
_cell.length_c   1.000
_cell.angle_alpha   90.00
_cell.angle_beta   90.00
_cell.angle_gamma   90.00
#
_symmetry.space_group_name_H-M   'P 1'
#
loop_
_entity.id
_entity.type
_entity.pdbx_description
1 polymer ?
#
loop_
_entity_poly.entity_id
_entity_poly.type
_entity_poly.pdbx_seq_one_letter_code
_entity_poly.pdbx_strand_id
1 'polypeptide(L)'
;MQLEFIPVEDFYFALTLGVRTLEDLEKPGLVEQVRSRLLVECGQPSTVAPGKQNTFSYVFRVQGVDNSPASGLIVSISDWQDRLRLSSDYGWTLDQERKPIRSEKYSQRSLFTQQLRSHLQQWLQLPFN
;
A
#
# COMPACT_ATOMS: atom_id res chain seq x y z
N MET A 1 8.63 2.96 -11.13
CA MET A 1 8.14 2.77 -9.76
C MET A 1 9.05 1.77 -9.08
N GLN A 2 9.53 2.08 -7.88
CA GLN A 2 10.26 1.14 -7.01
C GLN A 2 9.61 1.16 -5.62
N LEU A 3 9.47 0.00 -5.00
CA LEU A 3 8.91 -0.16 -3.66
C LEU A 3 10.04 -0.45 -2.67
N GLU A 4 10.20 0.43 -1.70
CA GLU A 4 11.15 0.30 -0.60
C GLU A 4 10.37 -0.10 0.65
N PHE A 5 10.59 -1.32 1.14
CA PHE A 5 9.87 -1.86 2.29
C PHE A 5 10.18 -1.08 3.57
N ILE A 6 9.15 -0.78 4.37
CA ILE A 6 9.27 -0.16 5.68
C ILE A 6 9.06 -1.25 6.74
N PRO A 7 10.12 -1.72 7.42
CA PRO A 7 9.98 -2.74 8.44
C PRO A 7 9.26 -2.18 9.69
N VAL A 8 8.84 -3.09 10.58
CA VAL A 8 8.03 -2.72 11.76
C VAL A 8 8.77 -1.75 12.69
N GLU A 9 10.09 -1.85 12.77
CA GLU A 9 10.94 -0.99 13.59
C GLU A 9 10.94 0.46 13.10
N ASP A 10 10.77 0.66 11.79
CA ASP A 10 10.73 1.96 11.12
C ASP A 10 9.29 2.43 10.85
N PHE A 11 8.28 1.63 11.22
CA PHE A 11 6.89 1.99 11.01
C PHE A 11 6.40 2.97 12.08
N TYR A 12 5.93 4.14 11.64
CA TYR A 12 5.27 5.13 12.48
C TYR A 12 3.91 5.49 11.90
N PHE A 13 2.87 5.55 12.74
CA PHE A 13 1.48 5.80 12.33
C PHE A 13 1.32 7.08 11.47
N ALA A 14 2.18 8.08 11.67
CA ALA A 14 2.13 9.30 10.86
C ALA A 14 2.36 9.04 9.36
N LEU A 15 2.99 7.92 8.96
CA LEU A 15 3.11 7.49 7.55
C LEU A 15 1.76 7.23 6.89
N THR A 16 0.75 6.81 7.66
CA THR A 16 -0.52 6.34 7.11
C THR A 16 -1.66 7.34 7.22
N LEU A 17 -1.41 8.56 7.72
CA LEU A 17 -2.46 9.58 7.92
C LEU A 17 -3.20 9.93 6.61
N GLY A 18 -2.47 10.05 5.51
CA GLY A 18 -3.00 10.35 4.17
C GLY A 18 -3.41 9.13 3.36
N VAL A 19 -3.11 7.92 3.83
CA VAL A 19 -3.31 6.69 3.05
C VAL A 19 -4.81 6.40 2.92
N ARG A 20 -5.25 6.11 1.70
CA ARG A 20 -6.64 5.78 1.35
C ARG A 20 -6.69 4.58 0.42
N THR A 21 -7.74 3.78 0.54
CA THR A 21 -8.00 2.64 -0.33
C THR A 21 -7.95 3.07 -1.80
N LEU A 22 -7.18 2.33 -2.58
CA LEU A 22 -7.12 2.43 -4.03
C LEU A 22 -8.05 1.40 -4.66
N GLU A 23 -7.96 0.16 -4.21
CA GLU A 23 -8.68 -0.99 -4.75
C GLU A 23 -8.71 -2.11 -3.70
N ASP A 24 -9.82 -2.86 -3.67
CA ASP A 24 -9.94 -4.12 -2.95
C ASP A 24 -10.07 -5.24 -4.00
N LEU A 25 -9.17 -6.21 -3.94
CA LEU A 25 -9.13 -7.34 -4.87
C LEU A 25 -9.74 -8.57 -4.21
N GLU A 26 -10.90 -8.97 -4.73
CA GLU A 26 -11.68 -10.09 -4.23
C GLU A 26 -11.43 -11.34 -5.08
N LYS A 27 -10.33 -12.03 -4.80
CA LYS A 27 -9.95 -13.25 -5.50
C LYS A 27 -9.60 -14.35 -4.50
N PRO A 28 -10.30 -15.52 -4.55
CA PRO A 28 -10.03 -16.62 -3.64
C PRO A 28 -8.56 -17.04 -3.64
N GLY A 29 -7.96 -17.11 -2.45
CA GLY A 29 -6.57 -17.52 -2.25
C GLY A 29 -5.51 -16.49 -2.66
N LEU A 30 -5.89 -15.33 -3.20
CA LEU A 30 -4.93 -14.27 -3.56
C LEU A 30 -4.24 -13.70 -2.32
N VAL A 31 -4.99 -13.49 -1.23
CA VAL A 31 -4.46 -12.95 0.04
C VAL A 31 -3.31 -13.82 0.54
N GLU A 32 -3.52 -15.14 0.64
CA GLU A 32 -2.50 -16.08 1.12
C GLU A 32 -1.30 -16.19 0.15
N GLN A 33 -1.53 -16.16 -1.16
CA GLN A 33 -0.44 -16.14 -2.15
C GLN A 33 0.43 -14.90 -2.00
N VAL A 34 -0.18 -13.72 -1.88
CA VAL A 34 0.53 -12.45 -1.70
C VAL A 34 1.23 -12.40 -0.35
N ARG A 35 0.58 -12.85 0.73
CA ARG A 35 1.19 -12.98 2.05
C ARG A 35 2.46 -13.81 2.02
N SER A 36 2.39 -14.99 1.38
CA SER A 36 3.52 -15.90 1.25
C SER A 36 4.68 -15.27 0.48
N ARG A 37 4.40 -14.59 -0.64
CA ARG A 37 5.42 -13.88 -1.41
C ARG A 37 6.04 -12.73 -0.63
N LEU A 38 5.24 -11.88 0.01
CA LEU A 38 5.74 -10.76 0.79
C LEU A 38 6.54 -11.22 2.02
N LEU A 39 6.18 -12.36 2.63
CA LEU A 39 6.96 -12.95 3.71
C LEU A 39 8.38 -13.37 3.25
N VAL A 40 8.50 -13.90 2.03
CA VAL A 40 9.80 -14.27 1.45
C VAL A 40 10.62 -13.03 1.08
N GLU A 41 9.99 -12.01 0.49
CA GLU A 41 10.68 -10.82 -0.01
C GLU A 41 11.02 -9.80 1.09
N CYS A 42 10.16 -9.67 2.11
CA CYS A 42 10.23 -8.59 3.10
C CYS A 42 10.34 -9.09 4.55
N GLY A 43 10.15 -10.38 4.80
CA GLY A 43 10.08 -10.90 6.16
C GLY A 43 8.76 -10.56 6.83
N GLN A 44 8.79 -10.05 8.07
CA GLN A 44 7.57 -9.80 8.83
C GLN A 44 6.80 -8.57 8.30
N PRO A 45 5.46 -8.51 8.45
CA PRO A 45 4.68 -7.33 8.10
C PRO A 45 5.07 -6.07 8.89
N SER A 46 4.83 -4.89 8.31
CA SER A 46 5.12 -3.57 8.93
C SER A 46 4.27 -3.26 10.16
N THR A 47 3.14 -3.95 10.35
CA THR A 47 2.27 -3.75 11.52
C THR A 47 1.97 -5.07 12.21
N VAL A 48 1.97 -5.07 13.53
CA VAL A 48 1.49 -6.18 14.35
C VAL A 48 -0.04 -6.07 14.49
N ALA A 49 -0.78 -7.03 13.95
CA ALA A 49 -2.23 -7.08 14.15
C ALA A 49 -2.52 -7.35 15.65
N PRO A 50 -3.42 -6.58 16.30
CA PRO A 50 -3.85 -6.91 17.65
C PRO A 50 -4.73 -8.17 17.64
N GLY A 51 -4.28 -9.24 18.31
CA GLY A 51 -5.04 -10.48 18.50
C GLY A 51 -4.80 -11.57 17.45
N LYS A 52 -5.65 -12.62 17.45
CA LYS A 52 -5.55 -13.79 16.56
C LYS A 52 -6.05 -13.55 15.12
N GLN A 53 -6.24 -12.29 14.71
CA GLN A 53 -6.65 -12.02 13.34
C GLN A 53 -5.46 -12.30 12.43
N ASN A 54 -5.64 -13.22 11.47
CA ASN A 54 -4.61 -13.62 10.48
C ASN A 54 -4.37 -12.54 9.42
N THR A 55 -4.45 -11.26 9.79
CA THR A 55 -4.27 -10.13 8.89
C THR A 55 -2.81 -9.70 8.83
N PHE A 56 -2.44 -9.02 7.75
CA PHE A 56 -1.11 -8.43 7.58
C PHE A 56 -1.22 -7.03 6.96
N SER A 57 -0.17 -6.23 7.12
CA SER A 57 0.02 -4.98 6.38
C SER A 57 1.51 -4.79 6.09
N TYR A 58 1.88 -4.77 4.82
CA TYR A 58 3.22 -4.37 4.36
C TYR A 58 3.13 -2.96 3.80
N VAL A 59 3.98 -2.08 4.30
CA VAL A 59 4.02 -0.66 3.95
C VAL A 59 5.32 -0.38 3.21
N PHE A 60 5.22 0.42 2.15
CA PHE A 60 6.33 0.73 1.26
C PHE A 60 6.40 2.23 1.03
N ARG A 61 7.63 2.75 0.99
CA ARG A 61 7.92 4.04 0.35
C ARG A 61 8.06 3.80 -1.15
N VAL A 62 7.47 4.68 -1.95
CA VAL A 62 7.51 4.58 -3.41
C VAL A 62 8.48 5.59 -3.97
N GLN A 63 9.44 5.13 -4.77
CA GLN A 63 10.40 5.97 -5.49
C GLN A 63 10.07 6.05 -6.99
N GLY A 64 10.47 7.16 -7.61
CA GLY A 64 10.29 7.41 -9.05
C GLY A 64 8.84 7.67 -9.47
N VAL A 65 7.99 8.09 -8.53
CA VAL A 65 6.63 8.58 -8.78
C VAL A 65 6.48 9.91 -8.07
N ASP A 66 6.04 10.92 -8.82
CA ASP A 66 5.83 12.24 -8.25
C ASP A 66 4.44 12.29 -7.57
N ASN A 67 4.42 12.61 -6.27
CA ASN A 67 3.22 12.80 -5.45
C ASN A 67 3.10 14.23 -4.88
N SER A 68 3.75 15.20 -5.52
CA SER A 68 3.69 16.61 -5.11
C SER A 68 2.24 17.08 -4.86
N PRO A 69 1.99 17.85 -3.80
CA PRO A 69 2.98 18.54 -2.95
C PRO A 69 3.59 17.68 -1.83
N ALA A 70 3.13 16.43 -1.64
CA ALA A 70 3.75 15.54 -0.67
C ALA A 70 5.16 15.15 -1.14
N SER A 71 6.15 15.23 -0.24
CA SER A 71 7.54 14.88 -0.54
C SER A 71 7.79 13.37 -0.65
N GLY A 72 6.81 12.56 -0.27
CA GLY A 72 6.88 11.12 -0.33
C GLY A 72 5.57 10.52 -0.81
N LEU A 73 5.63 9.24 -1.11
CA LEU A 73 4.50 8.43 -1.50
C LEU A 73 4.56 7.12 -0.75
N ILE A 74 3.46 6.76 -0.11
CA ILE A 74 3.29 5.55 0.67
C ILE A 74 2.27 4.65 -0.01
N VAL A 75 2.61 3.37 -0.10
CA VAL A 75 1.69 2.31 -0.50
C VAL A 75 1.61 1.29 0.63
N SER A 76 0.42 0.74 0.87
CA SER A 76 0.26 -0.44 1.72
C SER A 76 -0.49 -1.55 1.00
N ILE A 77 -0.07 -2.77 1.29
CA ILE A 77 -0.67 -4.03 0.83
C ILE A 77 -1.11 -4.78 2.09
N SER A 78 -2.41 -5.00 2.23
CA SER A 78 -2.95 -5.58 3.46
C SER A 78 -4.06 -6.59 3.19
N ASP A 79 -4.19 -7.55 4.11
CA ASP A 79 -5.41 -8.34 4.23
C ASP A 79 -6.49 -7.50 4.93
N TRP A 80 -7.59 -7.27 4.23
CA TRP A 80 -8.81 -6.71 4.76
C TRP A 80 -9.97 -7.68 4.59
N GLN A 81 -10.25 -8.47 5.63
CA GLN A 81 -11.38 -9.41 5.65
C GLN A 81 -11.34 -10.41 4.47
N ASP A 82 -10.18 -11.04 4.24
CA ASP A 82 -9.95 -11.98 3.13
C ASP A 82 -10.01 -11.32 1.74
N ARG A 83 -9.77 -10.00 1.70
CA ARG A 83 -9.59 -9.22 0.47
C ARG A 83 -8.22 -8.59 0.47
N LEU A 84 -7.55 -8.62 -0.67
CA LEU A 84 -6.27 -7.94 -0.81
C LEU A 84 -6.54 -6.45 -1.05
N ARG A 85 -6.31 -5.62 -0.04
CA ARG A 85 -6.48 -4.17 -0.12
C ARG A 85 -5.17 -3.50 -0.53
N LEU A 86 -5.22 -2.73 -1.60
CA LEU A 86 -4.17 -1.79 -2.00
C LEU A 86 -4.57 -0.40 -1.52
N SER A 87 -3.68 0.29 -0.81
CA SER A 87 -3.92 1.66 -0.35
C SER A 87 -2.73 2.55 -0.64
N SER A 88 -2.98 3.85 -0.83
CA SER A 88 -1.92 4.84 -0.98
C SER A 88 -2.42 6.25 -0.66
N ASP A 89 -1.49 7.09 -0.24
CA ASP A 89 -1.66 8.54 -0.17
C ASP A 89 -1.48 9.22 -1.54
N TYR A 90 -1.32 8.48 -2.65
CA TYR A 90 -1.26 9.08 -3.99
C TYR A 90 -2.44 10.00 -4.27
N GLY A 91 -2.16 11.24 -4.66
CA GLY A 91 -3.18 12.23 -4.93
C GLY A 91 -3.81 12.83 -3.66
N TRP A 92 -3.35 12.47 -2.47
CA TRP A 92 -3.68 13.13 -1.21
C TRP A 92 -2.46 13.86 -0.66
N THR A 93 -2.72 14.92 0.10
CA THR A 93 -1.74 15.59 0.95
C THR A 93 -2.39 15.91 2.29
N LEU A 94 -1.62 16.37 3.26
CA LEU A 94 -2.13 16.88 4.52
C LEU A 94 -2.22 18.42 4.44
N ASP A 95 -3.29 18.98 4.99
CA ASP A 95 -3.39 20.42 5.24
C ASP A 95 -2.60 20.83 6.50
N GLN A 96 -2.69 22.11 6.88
CA GLN A 96 -2.00 22.66 8.05
C GLN A 96 -2.45 22.01 9.38
N GLU A 97 -3.65 21.44 9.42
CA GLU A 97 -4.21 20.75 10.59
C GLU A 97 -3.96 19.23 10.53
N ARG A 98 -3.13 18.76 9.60
CA ARG A 98 -2.85 17.34 9.32
C ARG A 98 -4.07 16.55 8.84
N LYS A 99 -5.07 17.21 8.27
CA LYS A 99 -6.24 16.57 7.67
C LYS A 99 -5.93 16.19 6.21
N PRO A 100 -6.29 14.98 5.77
CA PRO A 100 -6.11 14.58 4.38
C PRO A 100 -7.02 15.35 3.44
N ILE A 101 -6.41 16.04 2.48
CA ILE A 101 -7.07 16.80 1.41
C ILE A 101 -6.60 16.29 0.04
N ARG A 102 -7.45 16.45 -0.98
CA ARG A 102 -7.11 16.05 -2.35
C ARG A 102 -6.11 17.04 -2.95
N SER A 103 -5.09 16.52 -3.60
CA SER A 103 -4.19 17.30 -4.46
C SER A 103 -4.71 17.30 -5.90
N GLU A 104 -4.05 18.06 -6.77
CA GLU A 104 -4.34 18.09 -8.21
C GLU A 104 -4.18 16.70 -8.88
N LYS A 105 -3.35 15.82 -8.30
CA LYS A 105 -3.10 14.46 -8.81
C LYS A 105 -4.19 13.47 -8.46
N TYR A 106 -5.17 13.85 -7.64
CA TYR A 106 -6.23 12.96 -7.21
C TYR A 106 -6.98 12.32 -8.39
N SER A 107 -7.17 13.08 -9.48
CA SER A 107 -7.81 12.60 -10.72
C SER A 107 -7.05 11.45 -11.39
N GLN A 108 -5.75 11.29 -11.11
CA GLN A 108 -4.88 10.27 -11.70
C GLN A 108 -4.82 8.99 -10.84
N ARG A 109 -5.54 8.92 -9.72
CA ARG A 109 -5.50 7.74 -8.82
C ARG A 109 -5.81 6.44 -9.55
N SER A 110 -6.78 6.41 -10.45
CA SER A 110 -7.10 5.20 -11.21
C SER A 110 -5.94 4.70 -12.07
N LEU A 111 -5.21 5.62 -12.71
CA LEU A 111 -4.02 5.28 -13.49
C LEU A 111 -2.89 4.76 -12.58
N PHE A 112 -2.67 5.44 -11.44
CA PHE A 112 -1.70 4.99 -10.45
C PHE A 112 -2.01 3.60 -9.91
N THR A 113 -3.28 3.31 -9.59
CA THR A 113 -3.73 1.97 -9.15
C THR A 113 -3.37 0.91 -10.18
N GLN A 114 -3.63 1.16 -11.46
CA GLN A 114 -3.28 0.22 -12.54
C GLN A 114 -1.78 -0.02 -12.62
N GLN A 115 -0.96 1.04 -12.55
CA GLN A 115 0.49 0.94 -12.56
C GLN A 115 1.03 0.15 -11.36
N LEU A 116 0.52 0.46 -10.16
CA LEU A 116 0.87 -0.26 -8.94
C LEU A 116 0.51 -1.74 -9.07
N ARG A 117 -0.71 -2.04 -9.51
CA ARG A 117 -1.18 -3.42 -9.70
C ARG A 117 -0.28 -4.17 -10.67
N SER A 118 -0.02 -3.61 -11.85
CA SER A 118 0.89 -4.23 -12.83
C SER A 118 2.30 -4.45 -12.28
N HIS A 119 2.82 -3.50 -11.51
CA HIS A 119 4.12 -3.64 -10.85
C HIS A 119 4.12 -4.79 -9.83
N LEU A 120 3.10 -4.89 -8.99
CA LEU A 120 2.96 -5.97 -8.00
C LEU A 120 2.82 -7.34 -8.67
N GLN A 121 2.06 -7.43 -9.76
CA GLN A 121 1.94 -8.67 -10.54
C GLN A 121 3.30 -9.14 -11.07
N GLN A 122 4.10 -8.21 -11.60
CA GLN A 122 5.42 -8.50 -12.13
C GLN A 122 6.43 -8.84 -11.02
N TRP A 123 6.43 -8.08 -9.93
CA TRP A 123 7.37 -8.31 -8.83
C TRP A 123 7.07 -9.61 -8.08
N LEU A 124 5.82 -9.83 -7.69
CA LEU A 124 5.42 -11.00 -6.91
C LEU A 124 5.18 -12.25 -7.78
N GLN A 125 5.16 -12.11 -9.10
CA GLN A 125 4.88 -13.17 -10.07
C GLN A 125 3.50 -13.83 -9.80
N LEU A 126 2.48 -13.00 -9.58
CA LEU A 126 1.12 -13.44 -9.23
C LEU A 126 0.06 -12.77 -10.13
N PRO A 127 -1.01 -13.48 -10.51
CA PRO A 127 -2.09 -12.90 -11.30
C PRO A 127 -3.10 -12.16 -10.41
N PHE A 128 -3.20 -10.83 -10.58
CA PHE A 128 -4.17 -9.97 -9.88
C PHE A 128 -5.45 -9.76 -10.70
N ASN A 129 -5.57 -10.45 -11.84
CA ASN A 129 -6.73 -10.47 -12.74
C ASN A 129 -7.82 -11.38 -12.20
#